data_AF-A0A941XB85-F1
#
_entry.id   AF-A0A941XB85-F1
#
_cell.length_a   1.000
_cell.length_b   1.000
_cell.length_c   1.000
_cell.angle_alpha   90.00
_cell.angle_beta   90.00
_cell.angle_gamma   90.00
#
_symmetry.space_group_name_H-M   'P 1'
#
loop_
_entity.id
_entity.type
_entity.pdbx_description
1 polymer ?
#
loop_
_entity_poly.entity_id
_entity_poly.type
_entity_poly.pdbx_seq_one_letter_code
_entity_poly.pdbx_strand_id
1 'polypeptide(L)' 'RRRIQHLLVEGGAVLLQSFLDSEYWDETRVETGPMFLGNGVAAPVVKGMLVCSEYCGKAKIDWYENR' A
#
# COMPACT_ATOMS: atom_id res chain seq x y z
N ARG A 1 -4.49 18.29 -21.69
CA ARG A 1 -4.56 17.98 -20.24
C ARG A 1 -5.69 16.97 -20.02
N ARG A 2 -5.47 15.84 -19.34
CA ARG A 2 -6.41 14.70 -19.29
C ARG A 2 -7.53 14.79 -18.21
N ARG A 3 -7.55 15.84 -17.37
CA ARG A 3 -8.54 16.04 -16.27
C ARG A 3 -8.72 14.83 -15.34
N ILE A 4 -7.62 14.14 -15.02
CA ILE A 4 -7.62 13.05 -14.03
C ILE A 4 -7.43 13.67 -12.64
N GLN A 5 -8.30 13.29 -11.70
CA GLN A 5 -8.31 13.83 -10.32
C GLN A 5 -7.79 12.82 -9.29
N HIS A 6 -8.01 11.53 -9.53
CA HIS A 6 -7.57 10.45 -8.64
C HIS A 6 -6.95 9.34 -9.47
N LEU A 7 -5.90 8.72 -8.93
CA LEU A 7 -5.23 7.58 -9.51
C LEU A 7 -5.13 6.50 -8.43
N LEU A 8 -5.72 5.33 -8.70
CA LEU A 8 -5.48 4.14 -7.90
C LEU A 8 -4.40 3.31 -8.59
N VAL A 9 -3.37 2.92 -7.85
CA VAL A 9 -2.26 2.12 -8.37
C VAL A 9 -2.27 0.76 -7.70
N GLU A 10 -2.36 -0.28 -8.51
CA GLU A 10 -2.26 -1.68 -8.09
C GLU A 10 -1.24 -2.41 -8.98
N GLY A 11 -0.60 -3.44 -8.44
CA GLY A 11 0.33 -4.27 -9.20
C GLY A 11 1.32 -5.02 -8.32
N GLY A 12 2.43 -5.43 -8.93
CA GLY A 12 3.47 -6.17 -8.23
C GLY A 12 4.34 -5.30 -7.31
N ALA A 13 5.12 -5.97 -6.46
CA ALA A 13 5.95 -5.32 -5.45
C ALA A 13 6.90 -4.25 -6.02
N VAL A 14 7.51 -4.50 -7.18
CA VAL A 14 8.43 -3.54 -7.84
C VAL A 14 7.71 -2.26 -8.26
N LEU A 15 6.50 -2.38 -8.85
CA LEU A 15 5.71 -1.23 -9.28
C LEU A 15 5.29 -0.40 -8.07
N LEU A 16 4.72 -1.06 -7.05
CA LEU A 16 4.25 -0.39 -5.84
C LEU A 16 5.40 0.27 -5.08
N GLN A 17 6.55 -0.40 -4.97
CA GLN A 17 7.74 0.19 -4.36
C GLN A 17 8.22 1.43 -5.13
N SER A 18 8.19 1.41 -6.47
CA SER A 18 8.60 2.58 -7.27
C SER A 18 7.70 3.80 -7.03
N PHE A 19 6.40 3.61 -6.79
CA PHE A 19 5.49 4.70 -6.42
C PHE A 19 5.75 5.20 -5.01
N LEU A 20 5.94 4.28 -4.05
CA LEU A 20 6.26 4.64 -2.66
C LEU A 20 7.57 5.45 -2.58
N ASP A 21 8.60 5.03 -3.31
CA ASP A 21 9.91 5.70 -3.37
C ASP A 21 9.87 7.04 -4.11
N SER A 22 8.88 7.25 -4.99
CA SER A 22 8.72 8.50 -5.72
C SER A 22 8.14 9.64 -4.88
N GLU A 23 7.56 9.32 -3.71
CA GLU A 23 6.86 10.25 -2.82
C GLU A 23 5.66 10.98 -3.48
N TYR A 24 5.23 10.58 -4.68
CA TYR A 24 4.05 11.11 -5.38
C TYR A 24 2.78 10.30 -5.12
N TRP A 25 2.52 10.02 -3.85
CA TRP A 25 1.30 9.36 -3.37
C TRP A 25 0.80 10.10 -2.12
N ASP A 26 -0.51 10.11 -1.93
CA ASP A 26 -1.15 10.75 -0.77
C ASP A 26 -1.48 9.71 0.32
N GLU A 27 -2.17 8.62 -0.08
CA GLU A 27 -2.58 7.51 0.79
C GLU A 27 -2.13 6.15 0.23
N THR A 28 -1.84 5.20 1.12
CA THR A 28 -1.67 3.78 0.75
C THR A 28 -2.32 2.87 1.78
N ARG A 29 -2.80 1.71 1.30
CA ARG A 29 -3.49 0.70 2.12
C ARG A 29 -2.73 -0.61 2.02
N VAL A 30 -2.37 -1.17 3.17
CA VAL A 30 -1.72 -2.48 3.26
C VAL A 30 -2.72 -3.48 3.80
N GLU A 31 -3.18 -4.39 2.94
CA GLU A 31 -4.05 -5.50 3.33
C GLU A 31 -3.20 -6.74 3.64
N THR A 32 -3.27 -7.20 4.88
CA THR A 32 -2.55 -8.39 5.36
C THR A 32 -3.53 -9.51 5.69
N GLY A 33 -3.50 -10.58 4.89
CA GLY A 33 -4.26 -11.80 5.15
C GLY A 33 -3.61 -12.70 6.21
N PRO A 34 -4.32 -13.74 6.69
CA PRO A 34 -3.83 -14.61 7.77
C PRO A 34 -2.77 -15.63 7.33
N MET A 35 -2.48 -15.72 6.03
CA MET A 35 -1.57 -16.71 5.46
C MET A 35 -0.13 -16.20 5.45
N PHE A 36 0.79 -17.02 5.96
CA PHE A 36 2.22 -16.75 5.84
C PHE A 36 2.79 -17.43 4.59
N LEU A 37 3.40 -16.64 3.70
CA LEU A 37 3.90 -17.13 2.41
C LEU A 37 5.33 -17.70 2.45
N GLY A 38 6.08 -17.51 3.53
CA GLY A 38 7.46 -18.00 3.66
C GLY A 38 8.39 -17.38 2.61
N ASN A 39 8.89 -18.19 1.67
CA ASN A 39 9.77 -17.77 0.57
C ASN A 39 9.02 -17.06 -0.57
N GLY A 40 7.94 -16.35 -0.25
CA GLY A 40 7.16 -15.57 -1.19
C GLY A 40 7.87 -14.28 -1.63
N VAL A 41 7.18 -13.48 -2.45
CA VAL A 41 7.66 -12.14 -2.81
C VAL A 41 7.50 -11.22 -1.59
N ALA A 42 8.55 -10.50 -1.22
CA ALA A 42 8.49 -9.54 -0.13
C ALA A 42 7.52 -8.39 -0.45
N ALA A 43 6.76 -7.96 0.56
CA ALA A 43 5.88 -6.80 0.45
C ALA A 43 6.71 -5.51 0.29
N PRO A 44 6.18 -4.48 -0.42
CA PRO A 44 6.79 -3.15 -0.45
C PRO A 44 6.93 -2.53 0.95
N VAL A 45 7.96 -1.72 1.13
CA VAL A 45 8.21 -0.99 2.38
C VAL A 45 7.54 0.37 2.32
N VAL A 46 6.54 0.57 3.17
CA VAL A 46 5.84 1.85 3.32
C VAL A 46 6.59 2.73 4.34
N LYS A 47 6.97 3.95 3.93
CA LYS A 47 7.65 4.94 4.80
C LYS A 47 6.71 5.96 5.43
N GLY A 48 5.42 5.94 5.06
CA GLY A 48 4.42 6.88 5.57
C GLY A 48 4.03 6.63 7.03
N MET A 49 3.21 7.53 7.56
CA MET A 49 2.70 7.45 8.92
C MET A 49 1.46 6.56 8.95
N LEU A 50 1.46 5.54 9.82
CA LEU A 50 0.27 4.74 10.08
C LEU A 50 -0.79 5.62 10.76
N VAL A 51 -1.95 5.76 10.11
CA VAL A 51 -3.07 6.57 10.59
C VAL A 51 -4.05 5.72 11.39
N CYS A 52 -4.44 4.59 10.84
CA CYS A 52 -5.34 3.65 11.50
C CYS A 52 -5.15 2.23 10.98
N SER A 53 -5.67 1.27 11.74
CA SER A 53 -5.76 -0.13 11.34
C SER A 53 -7.18 -0.61 11.59
N GLU A 54 -7.73 -1.35 10.65
CA GLU A 54 -9.05 -1.98 10.75
C GLU A 54 -8.98 -3.44 10.33
N TYR A 55 -10.05 -4.19 10.63
CA TYR A 55 -10.17 -5.59 10.20
C TYR A 55 -11.35 -5.73 9.25
N CYS A 56 -11.09 -6.34 8.09
CA CYS A 56 -12.13 -6.78 7.17
C CYS A 56 -12.11 -8.31 7.12
N GLY A 57 -13.05 -8.94 7.84
CA GLY A 57 -13.04 -10.39 8.05
C GLY A 57 -11.80 -10.85 8.81
N LYS A 58 -10.92 -11.62 8.14
CA LYS A 58 -9.64 -12.09 8.71
C LYS A 58 -8.44 -11.27 8.25
N ALA A 59 -8.64 -10.30 7.35
CA ALA A 59 -7.58 -9.44 6.88
C ALA A 59 -7.48 -8.18 7.75
N LYS A 60 -6.25 -7.77 8.05
CA LYS A 60 -5.95 -6.48 8.67
C LYS A 60 -5.65 -5.46 7.57
N ILE A 61 -6.29 -4.31 7.59
CA ILE A 61 -6.05 -3.19 6.67
C ILE A 61 -5.36 -2.08 7.46
N ASP A 62 -4.12 -1.78 7.11
CA ASP A 62 -3.38 -0.64 7.66
C ASP A 62 -3.43 0.53 6.67
N TRP A 63 -3.77 1.71 7.16
CA TRP A 63 -3.86 2.94 6.37
C TRP A 63 -2.67 3.84 6.66
N TYR A 64 -1.95 4.23 5.62
CA TYR A 64 -0.79 5.11 5.72
C TYR A 64 -1.00 6.40 4.92
N GLU A 65 -0.52 7.50 5.46
CA GLU A 65 -0.44 8.80 4.79
C GLU A 65 1.02 9.17 4.52
N ASN A 66 1.26 9.78 3.36
CA ASN A 66 2.53 10.42 3.04
C ASN A 66 2.47 11.88 3.54
N ARG A 67 3.31 12.26 4.50
CA ARG A 67 3.34 13.60 5.09
C ARG A 67 4.68 14.28 4.88
#